data_AF-A0A258AUC0-F1
#
_entry.id   AF-A0A258AUC0-F1
#
_cell.length_a   1.000
_cell.length_b   1.000
_cell.length_c   1.000
_cell.angle_alpha   90.00
_cell.angle_beta   90.00
_cell.angle_gamma   90.00
#
_symmetry.space_group_name_H-M   'P 1'
#
loop_
_entity.id
_entity.type
_entity.pdbx_description
1 polymer ?
#
loop_
_entity_poly.entity_id
_entity_poly.type
_entity_poly.pdbx_seq_one_letter_code
_entity_poly.pdbx_strand_id
1 'polypeptide(L)'
;MADAPNTETLKYTRLYQRHVDLGARMVPFAGYAMPVQYDGVLGEHKWTRTECGLFDVSHMGQARLKGRDAIATLEALTPTDFKVLKAGRQKYSLLLNDNSGILDDLMVSRPEADGLFLVVNAGCKDQDFAYIGRHLKGDTSLEILSDRSLLALQGPKAK
;
A
#
# COMPACT_ATOMS: atom_id res chain seq x y z
N MET A 1 -21.85 17.97 -2.03
CA MET A 1 -21.24 19.17 -1.45
C MET A 1 -19.81 18.76 -1.11
N ALA A 2 -18.81 19.38 -1.72
CA ALA A 2 -17.42 19.05 -1.43
C ALA A 2 -17.08 19.64 -0.07
N ASP A 3 -16.78 18.78 0.90
CA ASP A 3 -16.26 19.21 2.20
C ASP A 3 -15.00 20.04 1.99
N ALA A 4 -14.93 21.19 2.67
CA ALA A 4 -13.75 22.04 2.66
C ALA A 4 -12.55 21.23 3.17
N PRO A 5 -11.36 21.32 2.52
CA PRO A 5 -10.20 20.55 2.95
C PRO A 5 -9.81 21.00 4.36
N ASN A 6 -9.99 20.10 5.32
CA ASN A 6 -9.49 20.23 6.67
C ASN A 6 -7.98 20.55 6.56
N THR A 7 -7.54 21.66 7.16
CA THR A 7 -6.16 22.14 7.08
C THR A 7 -5.28 21.38 8.08
N GLU A 8 -5.40 20.05 8.09
CA GLU A 8 -4.43 19.18 8.74
C GLU A 8 -3.11 19.25 7.95
N THR A 9 -2.00 19.36 8.67
CA THR A 9 -0.66 19.36 8.07
C THR A 9 -0.45 18.06 7.29
N LEU A 10 -0.53 18.14 5.96
CA LEU A 10 -0.41 16.98 5.09
C LEU A 10 0.96 16.31 5.29
N LYS A 11 0.95 14.96 5.23
CA LYS A 11 2.17 14.16 5.16
C LYS A 11 2.77 14.26 3.74
N TYR A 12 4.09 14.07 3.64
CA TYR A 12 4.82 14.13 2.36
C TYR A 12 5.54 12.81 2.09
N THR A 13 5.54 12.36 0.83
CA THR A 13 6.42 11.25 0.41
C THR A 13 7.85 11.75 0.28
N ARG A 14 8.82 10.82 0.27
CA ARG A 14 10.24 11.17 0.03
C ARG A 14 10.48 11.81 -1.33
N LEU A 15 9.55 11.66 -2.27
CA LEU A 15 9.64 12.20 -3.63
C LEU A 15 8.85 13.50 -3.82
N TYR A 16 8.26 14.06 -2.75
CA TYR A 16 7.46 15.27 -2.81
C TYR A 16 8.14 16.41 -3.58
N GLN A 17 9.38 16.75 -3.23
CA GLN A 17 10.09 17.85 -3.89
C GLN A 17 10.32 17.56 -5.37
N ARG A 18 10.59 16.31 -5.76
CA ARG A 18 10.75 15.91 -7.16
C ARG A 18 9.46 16.10 -7.95
N HIS A 19 8.31 15.80 -7.36
CA HIS A 19 7.01 16.05 -8.00
C HIS A 19 6.79 17.54 -8.24
N VAL A 20 7.11 18.38 -7.26
CA VAL A 20 7.03 19.85 -7.40
C VAL A 20 7.97 20.36 -8.49
N ASP A 21 9.22 19.91 -8.50
CA ASP A 21 10.22 20.31 -9.49
C ASP A 21 9.80 19.91 -10.93
N LEU A 22 9.06 18.80 -11.07
CA LEU A 22 8.52 18.31 -12.34
C LEU A 22 7.18 18.98 -12.73
N GLY A 23 6.70 19.96 -11.96
CA GLY A 23 5.47 20.69 -12.27
C GLY A 23 4.18 19.94 -11.94
N ALA A 24 4.24 18.92 -11.08
CA ALA A 24 3.06 18.17 -10.69
C ALA A 24 2.02 19.05 -9.98
N ARG A 25 0.74 18.83 -10.29
CA ARG A 25 -0.36 19.37 -9.51
C ARG A 25 -0.53 18.55 -8.23
N MET A 26 -0.11 19.11 -7.10
CA MET A 26 -0.22 18.46 -5.80
C MET A 26 -1.61 18.64 -5.18
N VAL A 27 -2.20 17.57 -4.65
CA VAL A 27 -3.52 17.60 -4.00
C VAL A 27 -3.51 16.81 -2.68
N PRO A 28 -4.40 17.15 -1.72
CA PRO A 28 -4.66 16.31 -0.57
C PRO A 28 -5.28 14.98 -0.99
N PHE A 29 -4.65 13.86 -0.63
CA PHE A 29 -5.17 12.51 -0.85
C PHE A 29 -4.74 11.59 0.28
N ALA A 30 -5.71 11.00 0.99
CA ALA A 30 -5.47 10.08 2.12
C ALA A 30 -4.50 10.63 3.20
N GLY A 31 -4.57 11.93 3.49
CA GLY A 31 -3.70 12.61 4.46
C GLY A 31 -2.29 12.94 3.95
N TYR A 32 -2.03 12.74 2.65
CA TYR A 32 -0.76 13.08 1.98
C TYR A 32 -0.95 14.17 0.92
N ALA A 33 0.10 14.94 0.66
CA ALA A 33 0.19 15.75 -0.56
C ALA A 33 0.72 14.88 -1.71
N MET A 34 -0.14 14.51 -2.65
CA MET A 34 0.17 13.59 -3.75
C MET A 34 0.03 14.25 -5.13
N PRO A 35 0.84 13.87 -6.14
CA PRO A 35 0.71 14.37 -7.50
C PRO A 35 -0.53 13.77 -8.18
N VAL A 36 -1.49 14.61 -8.59
CA VAL A 36 -2.69 14.13 -9.33
C VAL A 36 -2.46 14.05 -10.83
N GLN A 37 -1.58 14.90 -11.37
CA GLN A 37 -1.16 14.95 -12.77
C GLN A 37 0.09 15.84 -12.92
N TYR A 38 0.78 15.71 -14.04
CA TYR A 38 1.89 16.54 -14.53
C TYR A 38 1.45 17.28 -15.80
N ASP A 39 1.25 16.54 -16.90
CA ASP A 39 0.86 17.07 -18.22
C ASP A 39 -0.61 16.79 -18.58
N GLY A 40 -1.36 16.20 -17.64
CA GLY A 40 -2.81 16.03 -17.70
C GLY A 40 -3.26 14.57 -17.67
N VAL A 41 -4.32 14.29 -16.89
CA VAL A 41 -4.78 12.91 -16.60
C VAL A 41 -5.02 12.07 -17.86
N LEU A 42 -5.64 12.63 -18.91
CA LEU A 42 -5.94 11.87 -20.13
C LEU A 42 -4.67 11.47 -20.90
N GLY A 43 -3.68 12.37 -20.95
CA GLY A 43 -2.39 12.11 -21.59
C GLY A 43 -1.62 11.02 -20.87
N GLU A 44 -1.51 11.12 -19.55
CA GLU A 44 -0.84 10.15 -18.68
C GLU A 44 -1.50 8.77 -18.71
N HIS A 45 -2.84 8.74 -18.74
CA HIS A 45 -3.59 7.49 -18.90
C HIS A 45 -3.24 6.80 -20.21
N LYS A 46 -3.30 7.53 -21.34
CA LYS A 46 -2.97 7.00 -22.67
C LYS A 46 -1.50 6.54 -22.72
N TRP A 47 -0.59 7.35 -22.19
CA TRP A 47 0.83 7.02 -22.10
C TRP A 47 1.05 5.70 -21.35
N THR A 48 0.46 5.53 -20.17
CA THR A 48 0.59 4.28 -19.41
C THR A 48 0.04 3.07 -20.17
N ARG A 49 -0.99 3.24 -21.00
CA ARG A 49 -1.58 2.16 -21.82
C ARG A 49 -0.71 1.75 -23.01
N THR A 50 -0.01 2.70 -23.64
CA THR A 50 0.77 2.45 -24.87
C THR A 50 2.28 2.34 -24.62
N GLU A 51 2.77 2.91 -23.52
CA GLU A 51 4.18 3.10 -23.19
C GLU A 51 4.50 2.56 -21.79
N CYS A 52 5.05 3.41 -20.91
CA CYS A 52 5.41 3.08 -19.54
C CYS A 52 5.26 4.31 -18.64
N GLY A 53 4.34 4.23 -17.67
CA GLY A 53 4.11 5.26 -16.66
C GLY A 53 4.75 4.87 -15.32
N LEU A 54 5.33 5.85 -14.62
CA LEU A 54 5.89 5.69 -13.29
C LEU A 54 4.99 6.41 -12.27
N PHE A 55 4.61 5.69 -11.22
CA PHE A 55 3.72 6.19 -10.17
C PHE A 55 4.40 6.13 -8.81
N ASP A 56 4.36 7.25 -8.08
CA ASP A 56 4.71 7.26 -6.66
C ASP A 56 3.51 6.83 -5.82
N VAL A 57 3.57 5.60 -5.30
CA VAL A 57 2.57 5.03 -4.40
C VAL A 57 3.13 4.86 -2.98
N SER A 58 4.16 5.62 -2.62
CA SER A 58 4.84 5.55 -1.32
C SER A 58 3.96 5.92 -0.12
N HIS A 59 2.80 6.55 -0.37
CA HIS A 59 1.82 6.88 0.67
C HIS A 59 1.10 5.63 1.24
N MET A 60 1.11 4.51 0.52
CA MET A 60 0.56 3.22 0.98
C MET A 60 1.23 2.76 2.27
N GLY A 61 0.48 2.04 3.11
CA GLY A 61 1.04 1.40 4.30
C GLY A 61 1.90 0.22 3.91
N GLN A 62 3.13 0.13 4.43
CA GLN A 62 4.04 -0.99 4.19
C GLN A 62 4.44 -1.61 5.52
N ALA A 63 4.30 -2.93 5.65
CA ALA A 63 4.71 -3.65 6.85
C ALA A 63 5.27 -5.04 6.53
N ARG A 64 6.02 -5.60 7.48
CA ARG A 64 6.50 -6.97 7.43
C ARG A 64 5.94 -7.76 8.60
N LEU A 65 5.28 -8.88 8.30
CA LEU A 65 4.75 -9.82 9.29
C LEU A 65 5.69 -11.03 9.38
N LYS A 66 6.32 -11.23 10.54
CA LYS A 66 7.39 -12.24 10.74
C LYS A 66 7.03 -13.21 11.85
N GLY A 67 7.76 -14.32 11.90
CA GLY A 67 7.63 -15.36 12.92
C GLY A 67 6.91 -16.60 12.42
N ARG A 68 7.03 -17.70 13.17
CA ARG A 68 6.52 -19.03 12.78
C ARG A 68 5.00 -19.06 12.61
N ASP A 69 4.28 -18.20 13.33
CA ASP A 69 2.82 -18.15 13.35
C ASP A 69 2.25 -17.05 12.43
N ALA A 70 3.11 -16.34 11.66
CA ALA A 70 2.71 -15.21 10.83
C ALA A 70 1.65 -15.56 9.78
N ILE A 71 1.82 -16.67 9.08
CA ILE A 71 0.86 -17.15 8.07
C ILE A 71 -0.49 -17.45 8.74
N ALA A 72 -0.48 -18.22 9.83
CA ALA A 72 -1.71 -18.58 10.53
C ALA A 72 -2.43 -17.36 11.12
N THR A 73 -1.68 -16.38 11.62
CA THR A 73 -2.22 -15.09 12.08
C THR A 73 -2.92 -14.35 10.95
N LEU A 74 -2.29 -14.24 9.78
CA LEU A 74 -2.88 -13.51 8.65
C LEU A 74 -4.05 -14.25 8.01
N GLU A 75 -4.00 -15.58 7.92
CA GLU A 75 -5.11 -16.42 7.45
C GLU A 75 -6.33 -16.33 8.38
N ALA A 76 -6.15 -16.01 9.66
CA ALA A 76 -7.27 -15.77 10.57
C ALA A 76 -7.97 -14.41 10.32
N LEU A 77 -7.32 -13.47 9.63
CA LEU A 77 -7.83 -12.12 9.37
C LEU A 77 -8.25 -11.91 7.91
N THR A 78 -8.06 -12.92 7.06
CA THR A 78 -8.27 -12.80 5.61
C THR A 78 -8.87 -14.09 5.05
N PRO A 79 -9.58 -14.05 3.92
CA PRO A 79 -10.18 -15.25 3.34
C PRO A 79 -9.20 -16.04 2.46
N THR A 80 -7.89 -15.82 2.58
CA THR A 80 -6.88 -16.29 1.61
C THR A 80 -5.89 -17.25 2.23
N ASP A 81 -5.67 -18.40 1.57
CA ASP A 81 -4.58 -19.33 1.91
C ASP A 81 -3.23 -18.75 1.49
N PHE A 82 -2.38 -18.45 2.47
CA PHE A 82 -1.01 -17.97 2.30
C PHE A 82 0.05 -19.06 2.49
N LYS A 83 -0.31 -20.25 3.00
CA LYS A 83 0.61 -21.41 3.04
C LYS A 83 1.10 -21.78 1.65
N VAL A 84 0.23 -21.67 0.64
CA VAL A 84 0.57 -21.94 -0.76
C VAL A 84 1.32 -20.79 -1.46
N LEU A 85 1.51 -19.64 -0.79
CA LEU A 85 2.23 -18.51 -1.36
C LEU A 85 3.74 -18.83 -1.42
N LYS A 86 4.25 -19.07 -2.63
CA LYS A 86 5.68 -19.35 -2.87
C LYS A 86 6.51 -18.07 -2.76
N ALA A 87 7.82 -18.22 -2.48
CA ALA A 87 8.76 -17.10 -2.49
C ALA A 87 8.74 -16.37 -3.85
N GLY A 88 8.92 -15.05 -3.82
CA GLY A 88 8.83 -14.16 -4.97
C GLY A 88 7.42 -13.97 -5.54
N ARG A 89 6.38 -14.49 -4.87
CA ARG A 89 4.98 -14.37 -5.33
C ARG A 89 4.19 -13.44 -4.43
N GLN A 90 3.08 -12.95 -4.97
CA GLN A 90 2.11 -12.12 -4.28
C GLN A 90 0.68 -12.63 -4.50
N LYS A 91 -0.20 -12.28 -3.56
CA LYS A 91 -1.65 -12.45 -3.65
C LYS A 91 -2.34 -11.16 -3.19
N TYR A 92 -3.45 -10.86 -3.83
CA TYR A 92 -4.42 -9.88 -3.38
C TYR A 92 -5.37 -10.56 -2.38
N SER A 93 -5.79 -9.83 -1.34
CA SER A 93 -6.70 -10.34 -0.33
C SER A 93 -7.58 -9.22 0.26
N LEU A 94 -8.44 -9.60 1.19
CA LEU A 94 -9.30 -8.72 1.97
C LEU A 94 -8.96 -8.87 3.44
N LEU A 95 -8.90 -7.77 4.17
CA LEU A 95 -8.85 -7.74 5.62
C LEU A 95 -10.29 -7.75 6.16
N LEU A 96 -10.61 -8.73 7.00
CA LEU A 96 -11.96 -8.93 7.52
C LEU A 96 -12.03 -8.64 9.02
N ASN A 97 -13.18 -8.14 9.46
CA ASN A 97 -13.53 -8.07 10.88
C ASN A 97 -14.12 -9.40 11.39
N ASP A 98 -14.35 -9.49 12.70
CA ASP A 98 -14.90 -10.68 13.36
C ASP A 98 -16.28 -11.13 12.82
N ASN A 99 -17.03 -10.22 12.20
CA ASN A 99 -18.33 -10.49 11.59
C ASN A 99 -18.23 -10.75 10.08
N SER A 100 -17.04 -11.06 9.56
CA SER A 100 -16.76 -11.26 8.13
C SER A 100 -17.05 -10.03 7.23
N GLY A 101 -17.17 -8.85 7.83
CA GLY A 101 -17.25 -7.59 7.10
C GLY A 101 -15.86 -7.16 6.59
N ILE A 102 -15.81 -6.55 5.40
CA ILE A 102 -14.57 -6.06 4.81
C ILE A 102 -14.14 -4.76 5.52
N LEU A 103 -12.90 -4.74 6.01
CA LEU A 103 -12.24 -3.56 6.58
C LEU A 103 -11.42 -2.81 5.53
N ASP A 104 -10.59 -3.54 4.79
CA ASP A 104 -9.75 -3.03 3.70
C ASP A 104 -9.38 -4.17 2.73
N ASP A 105 -8.75 -3.84 1.61
CA ASP A 105 -8.02 -4.78 0.76
C ASP A 105 -6.51 -4.61 0.90
N LEU A 106 -5.76 -5.67 0.62
CA LEU A 106 -4.30 -5.65 0.78
C LEU A 106 -3.57 -6.56 -0.21
N MET A 107 -2.36 -6.17 -0.52
CA MET A 107 -1.41 -7.00 -1.26
C MET A 107 -0.45 -7.67 -0.27
N VAL A 108 -0.33 -8.99 -0.38
CA VAL A 108 0.56 -9.81 0.45
C VAL A 108 1.56 -10.49 -0.46
N SER A 109 2.85 -10.24 -0.24
CA SER A 109 3.92 -10.90 -0.96
C SER A 109 4.84 -11.67 -0.03
N ARG A 110 5.50 -12.69 -0.58
CA ARG A 110 6.51 -13.48 0.13
C ARG A 110 7.87 -13.19 -0.48
N PRO A 111 8.60 -12.18 0.00
CA PRO A 111 9.96 -11.92 -0.47
C PRO A 111 10.90 -13.10 -0.11
N GLU A 112 12.12 -13.07 -0.63
CA GLU A 112 13.18 -13.99 -0.19
C GLU A 112 13.64 -13.69 1.25
N ALA A 113 13.49 -12.42 1.67
CA ALA A 113 13.66 -12.02 3.06
C ALA A 113 12.61 -12.66 3.95
N ASP A 114 12.93 -12.77 5.25
CA ASP A 114 12.03 -13.38 6.23
C ASP A 114 10.68 -12.64 6.33
N GLY A 115 9.62 -13.41 6.55
CA GLY A 115 8.24 -12.94 6.72
C GLY A 115 7.45 -12.65 5.44
N LEU A 116 6.20 -12.26 5.64
CA LEU A 116 5.31 -11.74 4.61
C LEU A 116 5.43 -10.22 4.55
N PHE A 117 5.36 -9.66 3.34
CA PHE A 117 5.31 -8.22 3.13
C PHE A 117 3.89 -7.80 2.79
N LEU A 118 3.38 -6.83 3.53
CA LEU A 118 2.01 -6.32 3.46
C LEU A 118 2.02 -4.91 2.89
N VAL A 119 1.13 -4.66 1.93
CA VAL A 119 0.81 -3.33 1.44
C VAL A 119 -0.69 -3.09 1.62
N VAL A 120 -1.05 -2.07 2.39
CA VAL A 120 -2.43 -1.68 2.73
C VAL A 120 -2.73 -0.26 2.24
N ASN A 121 -4.01 0.08 2.09
CA ASN A 121 -4.39 1.38 1.53
C ASN A 121 -3.93 2.54 2.44
N ALA A 122 -3.51 3.64 1.80
CA ALA A 122 -2.95 4.78 2.52
C ALA A 122 -3.90 5.39 3.57
N GLY A 123 -5.20 5.43 3.27
CA GLY A 123 -6.22 5.97 4.17
C GLY A 123 -6.56 5.03 5.34
N CYS A 124 -6.29 3.74 5.18
CA CYS A 124 -6.63 2.68 6.14
C CYS A 124 -5.41 2.22 6.95
N LYS A 125 -4.18 2.51 6.54
CA LYS A 125 -2.99 1.87 7.12
C LYS A 125 -2.84 1.97 8.64
N ASP A 126 -3.20 3.10 9.24
CA ASP A 126 -3.04 3.29 10.69
C ASP A 126 -4.05 2.40 11.45
N GLN A 127 -5.29 2.31 10.97
CA GLN A 127 -6.32 1.42 11.53
C GLN A 127 -6.02 -0.06 11.24
N ASP A 128 -5.53 -0.40 10.04
CA ASP A 128 -5.26 -1.77 9.64
C ASP A 128 -4.08 -2.35 10.41
N PHE A 129 -2.99 -1.60 10.56
CA PHE A 129 -1.85 -2.04 11.36
C PHE A 129 -2.20 -2.14 12.84
N ALA A 130 -3.04 -1.24 13.37
CA ALA A 130 -3.56 -1.38 14.73
C ALA A 130 -4.49 -2.60 14.88
N TYR A 131 -5.28 -2.92 13.86
CA TYR A 131 -6.14 -4.11 13.85
C TYR A 131 -5.31 -5.40 13.79
N ILE A 132 -4.40 -5.52 12.83
CA ILE A 132 -3.49 -6.68 12.70
C ILE A 132 -2.65 -6.83 13.98
N GLY A 133 -2.11 -5.72 14.50
CA GLY A 133 -1.31 -5.68 15.72
C GLY A 133 -2.04 -6.21 16.96
N ARG A 134 -3.35 -5.96 17.09
CA ARG A 134 -4.18 -6.51 18.17
C ARG A 134 -4.47 -8.00 18.04
N HIS A 135 -4.34 -8.55 16.85
CA HIS A 135 -4.66 -9.95 16.54
C HIS A 135 -3.42 -10.84 16.37
N LEU A 136 -2.22 -10.33 16.67
CA LEU A 136 -1.00 -11.14 16.64
C LEU A 136 -1.11 -12.29 17.63
N LYS A 137 -0.77 -13.50 17.19
CA LYS A 137 -0.79 -14.72 18.00
C LYS A 137 0.57 -15.42 17.96
N GLY A 138 0.91 -16.08 19.06
CA GLY A 138 2.11 -16.91 19.15
C GLY A 138 3.40 -16.15 18.81
N ASP A 139 4.27 -16.80 18.06
CA ASP A 139 5.49 -16.23 17.51
C ASP A 139 5.17 -15.47 16.21
N THR A 140 4.55 -14.29 16.38
CA THR A 140 4.26 -13.35 15.29
C THR A 140 4.60 -11.92 15.70
N SER A 141 5.28 -11.18 14.81
CA SER A 141 5.53 -9.74 14.97
C SER A 141 5.17 -8.97 13.70
N LEU A 142 4.67 -7.74 13.88
CA LEU A 142 4.38 -6.79 12.80
C LEU A 142 5.39 -5.62 12.87
N GLU A 143 6.16 -5.44 11.81
CA GLU A 143 7.14 -4.35 11.67
C GLU A 143 6.65 -3.35 10.61
N ILE A 144 6.30 -2.13 11.01
CA ILE A 144 5.87 -1.08 10.08
C ILE A 144 7.12 -0.45 9.42
N LEU A 145 7.18 -0.48 8.08
CA LEU A 145 8.32 0.00 7.31
C LEU A 145 8.10 1.45 6.87
N SER A 146 8.45 2.40 7.75
CA SER A 146 8.26 3.85 7.52
C SER A 146 9.39 4.53 6.72
N ASP A 147 10.47 3.80 6.43
CA ASP A 147 11.68 4.28 5.77
C ASP A 147 11.75 3.95 4.27
N ARG A 148 10.66 3.42 3.69
CA ARG A 148 10.61 2.97 2.30
C ARG A 148 9.70 3.80 1.42
N SER A 149 10.11 3.96 0.17
CA SER A 149 9.26 4.41 -0.93
C SER A 149 8.76 3.22 -1.75
N LEU A 150 7.58 3.37 -2.34
CA LEU A 150 6.97 2.38 -3.21
C LEU A 150 6.69 3.04 -4.57
N LEU A 151 7.33 2.53 -5.60
CA LEU A 151 7.18 2.99 -6.97
C LEU A 151 6.51 1.89 -7.80
N ALA A 152 5.53 2.26 -8.61
CA ALA A 152 4.89 1.36 -9.56
C ALA A 152 5.23 1.79 -10.98
N LEU A 153 5.95 0.92 -11.70
CA LEU A 153 6.22 1.08 -13.12
C LEU A 153 5.19 0.24 -13.89
N GLN A 154 4.37 0.89 -14.73
CA GLN A 154 3.18 0.28 -15.32
C GLN A 154 3.12 0.55 -16.82
N GLY A 155 2.69 -0.44 -17.60
CA GLY A 155 2.49 -0.32 -19.05
C GLY A 155 3.17 -1.42 -19.85
N PRO A 156 2.86 -1.55 -21.15
CA PRO A 156 3.40 -2.61 -22.01
C PRO A 156 4.93 -2.60 -22.10
N LYS A 157 5.58 -1.45 -21.91
CA LYS A 157 7.05 -1.30 -21.96
C LYS A 157 7.74 -1.39 -20.60
N ALA A 158 7.05 -1.83 -19.54
CA ALA A 158 7.60 -1.97 -18.19
C ALA A 158 8.31 -3.32 -17.92
N LYS A 159 8.35 -4.22 -18.92
CA LYS A 159 8.89 -5.58 -18.79
C LYS A 159 10.40 -5.65 -18.95
#